data_AF-A0A835UT92-F1
#
_entry.id   AF-A0A835UT92-F1
#
_cell.length_a   1.000
_cell.length_b   1.000
_cell.length_c   1.000
_cell.angle_alpha   90.00
_cell.angle_beta   90.00
_cell.angle_gamma   90.00
#
_symmetry.space_group_name_H-M   'P 1'
#
loop_
_entity.id
_entity.type
_entity.pdbx_description
1 polymer ?
#
loop_
_entity_poly.entity_id
_entity_poly.type
_entity_poly.pdbx_seq_one_letter_code
_entity_poly.pdbx_strand_id
1 'polypeptide(L)' 'MRFKAEIVSPYEWESWIKDQQKSEGVNPGDDVYIVLRLDGRVRRSGKGMPDWQQILKELPLLEAFLSKLEK' A
#
# COMPACT_ATOMS: atom_id res chain seq x y z
N MET A 1 -20.97 -6.89 -5.10
CA MET A 1 -20.65 -6.48 -3.71
C MET A 1 -19.92 -5.14 -3.77
N ARG A 2 -20.36 -4.09 -3.06
CA ARG A 2 -19.62 -2.81 -2.99
C ARG A 2 -18.67 -2.88 -1.80
N PHE A 3 -17.37 -3.00 -2.06
CA PHE A 3 -16.35 -2.86 -1.03
C PHE A 3 -16.36 -1.41 -0.53
N LYS A 4 -16.63 -1.20 0.75
CA LYS A 4 -16.52 0.09 1.41
C LYS A 4 -15.45 -0.06 2.49
N ALA A 5 -14.31 0.59 2.28
CA ALA A 5 -13.31 0.72 3.33
C ALA A 5 -13.83 1.73 4.36
N GLU A 6 -13.84 1.34 5.62
CA GLU A 6 -14.13 2.24 6.74
C GLU A 6 -12.86 2.41 7.57
N ILE A 7 -12.65 3.61 8.12
CA ILE A 7 -11.49 3.90 8.95
C ILE A 7 -11.74 3.24 10.31
N VAL A 8 -11.00 2.18 10.61
CA VAL A 8 -11.21 1.41 11.85
C VAL A 8 -10.41 1.99 13.01
N SER A 9 -9.15 2.36 12.78
CA SER A 9 -8.24 2.80 13.84
C SER A 9 -7.17 3.77 13.31
N PRO A 10 -7.49 5.07 13.21
CA PRO A 10 -6.57 6.06 12.63
C PRO A 10 -5.35 6.30 13.52
N TYR A 11 -5.51 6.25 14.85
CA TYR A 11 -4.41 6.48 15.80
C TYR A 11 -3.38 5.34 15.80
N GLU A 12 -3.84 4.09 15.78
CA GLU A 12 -2.94 2.94 15.68
C GLU A 12 -2.19 2.95 14.35
N TRP A 13 -2.86 3.33 13.25
CA TRP A 13 -2.20 3.49 11.96
C TRP A 13 -1.11 4.55 11.99
N GLU A 14 -1.38 5.71 12.59
CA GLU A 14 -0.41 6.79 12.72
C GLU A 14 0.79 6.37 13.59
N SER A 15 0.54 5.71 14.72
CA SER A 15 1.60 5.19 15.58
C SER A 15 2.45 4.16 14.84
N TRP A 16 1.81 3.22 14.15
CA TRP A 16 2.50 2.19 13.37
C TRP A 16 3.38 2.81 12.27
N ILE A 17 2.88 3.82 11.53
CA ILE A 17 3.69 4.51 10.51
C ILE A 17 4.93 5.16 11.13
N LYS A 18 4.81 5.82 12.29
CA LYS A 18 5.95 6.43 12.98
C LYS A 18 6.98 5.39 13.40
N ASP A 19 6.54 4.24 13.91
CA ASP A 19 7.43 3.14 14.29
C ASP A 19 8.17 2.57 13.07
N GLN A 20 7.50 2.42 11.93
CA GLN A 20 8.13 1.99 10.68
C GLN A 20 9.15 3.01 10.17
N GLN A 21 8.81 4.31 10.17
CA GLN A 21 9.73 5.37 9.75
C GLN A 21 11.00 5.37 10.61
N LYS A 22 10.85 5.21 11.93
CA LYS A 22 11.98 5.10 12.84
C LYS A 22 12.84 3.86 12.57
N SER A 23 12.22 2.70 12.33
CA SER A 23 12.92 1.45 11.98
C SER A 23 13.78 1.59 10.72
N GLU A 24 13.24 2.25 9.69
CA GLU A 24 13.87 2.39 8.37
C GLU A 24 14.77 3.64 8.26
N GLY A 25 14.94 4.39 9.35
CA GLY A 25 15.71 5.64 9.34
C GLY A 25 15.18 6.65 8.33
N VAL A 26 13.85 6.75 8.19
CA VAL A 26 13.16 7.77 7.39
C VAL A 26 13.06 9.04 8.24
N ASN A 27 13.57 10.15 7.73
CA ASN A 27 13.48 11.43 8.40
C ASN A 27 12.14 12.13 8.07
N PRO A 28 11.62 12.98 8.97
CA PRO A 28 10.52 13.86 8.64
C PRO A 28 10.85 14.72 7.40
N GLY A 29 10.00 14.64 6.37
CA GLY A 29 10.20 15.34 5.11
C GLY A 29 10.80 14.48 3.98
N ASP A 30 11.26 13.27 4.28
CA ASP A 30 11.59 12.30 3.23
C ASP A 30 10.31 11.85 2.52
N ASP A 31 10.33 11.88 1.18
CA ASP A 31 9.29 11.24 0.40
C ASP A 31 9.34 9.73 0.61
N VAL A 32 8.17 9.10 0.74
CA VAL A 32 8.04 7.64 0.86
C VAL A 32 6.83 7.15 0.09
N TYR A 33 6.83 5.87 -0.27
CA TYR A 33 5.69 5.21 -0.86
C TYR A 33 5.39 3.88 -0.17
N ILE A 34 4.12 3.47 -0.24
CA ILE A 34 3.64 2.16 0.21
C ILE A 34 2.74 1.60 -0.89
N VAL A 35 2.95 0.33 -1.24
CA VAL A 35 2.06 -0.44 -2.12
C VAL A 35 1.20 -1.34 -1.24
N LEU A 36 -0.09 -1.00 -1.11
CA LEU A 36 -1.07 -1.75 -0.33
C LEU A 36 -1.89 -2.70 -1.21
N ARG A 37 -2.21 -3.87 -0.68
CA ARG A 37 -3.23 -4.76 -1.25
C ARG A 37 -4.61 -4.38 -0.72
N LEU A 38 -5.65 -4.81 -1.44
CA LEU A 38 -7.06 -4.63 -1.02
C LEU A 38 -7.42 -5.38 0.26
N ASP A 39 -6.62 -6.39 0.64
CA ASP A 39 -6.75 -7.12 1.91
C ASP A 39 -6.03 -6.42 3.09
N GLY A 40 -5.54 -5.19 2.89
CA GLY A 40 -4.88 -4.37 3.91
C GLY A 40 -3.39 -4.69 4.13
N ARG A 41 -2.84 -5.71 3.46
CA ARG A 41 -1.43 -6.07 3.64
C ARG A 41 -0.52 -5.16 2.81
N VAL A 42 0.60 -4.73 3.42
CA VAL A 42 1.68 -4.06 2.69
C VAL A 42 2.41 -5.07 1.81
N ARG A 43 2.57 -4.77 0.52
CA ARG A 43 3.35 -5.57 -0.44
C ARG A 43 4.79 -5.07 -0.56
N ARG A 44 4.96 -3.76 -0.52
CA ARG A 44 6.24 -3.05 -0.66
C ARG A 44 6.15 -1.66 -0.04
N SER A 45 7.27 -1.15 0.45
CA SER A 45 7.47 0.26 0.78
C SER A 45 8.86 0.72 0.30
N GLY A 46 9.10 2.02 0.27
CA GLY A 46 10.42 2.57 -0.03
C GLY A 46 10.51 4.09 0.15
N LYS A 47 11.74 4.62 0.13
CA LYS A 47 12.04 6.04 0.13
C LYS A 47 11.99 6.61 -1.29
N GLY A 48 11.64 7.88 -1.42
CA GLY A 48 11.49 8.61 -2.67
C GLY A 48 10.22 8.25 -3.45
N MET A 49 10.25 8.59 -4.73
CA MET A 49 9.21 8.20 -5.69
C MET A 49 9.37 6.72 -6.08
N PRO A 50 8.26 5.97 -6.23
CA PRO A 50 8.34 4.60 -6.69
C PRO A 50 8.75 4.51 -8.17
N ASP A 51 9.36 3.39 -8.55
CA ASP A 51 9.50 3.02 -9.96
C ASP A 51 8.13 2.60 -10.51
N TRP A 52 7.45 3.54 -11.16
CA TRP A 52 6.15 3.32 -11.77
C TRP A 52 6.17 2.24 -12.85
N GLN A 53 7.25 2.12 -13.62
CA GLN A 53 7.37 1.08 -14.65
C GLN A 53 7.46 -0.31 -14.03
N GLN A 54 8.17 -0.45 -12.90
CA GLN A 54 8.19 -1.70 -12.16
C GLN A 54 6.81 -2.04 -11.58
N ILE A 55 6.13 -1.08 -10.96
CA ILE A 55 4.80 -1.29 -10.37
C ILE A 55 3.80 -1.77 -11.42
N LEU A 56 3.79 -1.16 -12.61
CA LEU A 56 2.88 -1.53 -13.69
C LEU A 56 3.06 -2.99 -14.13
N LYS A 57 4.30 -3.50 -14.15
CA LYS A 57 4.60 -4.91 -14.49
C LYS A 57 4.11 -5.90 -13.43
N GLU A 58 3.91 -5.45 -12.20
CA GLU A 58 3.43 -6.29 -11.09
C GLU A 58 1.89 -6.37 -11.00
N LEU A 59 1.18 -5.58 -11.81
CA LEU A 59 -0.27 -5.61 -11.86
C LEU A 59 -0.74 -6.82 -12.67
N PRO A 60 -1.77 -7.55 -12.18
CA PRO A 60 -2.39 -8.59 -12.98
C PRO A 60 -3.06 -7.98 -14.21
N LEU A 61 -3.18 -8.78 -15.28
CA LEU A 61 -4.01 -8.42 -16.43
C LEU A 61 -5.44 -8.15 -15.97
N LEU A 62 -6.09 -7.15 -16.57
CA LEU A 62 -7.44 -6.71 -16.19
C LEU A 62 -8.46 -7.88 -16.19
N GLU A 63 -8.35 -8.75 -17.19
CA GLU A 63 -9.21 -9.94 -17.33
C GLU A 63 -9.07 -10.91 -16.15
N ALA A 64 -7.84 -11.09 -15.64
CA ALA A 64 -7.58 -11.93 -14.47
C ALA A 64 -8.12 -11.31 -13.17
N PHE A 65 -8.30 -9.99 -13.13
CA PHE A 65 -8.88 -9.29 -12.00
C PHE A 65 -10.41 -9.43 -11.95
N LEU A 66 -11.08 -9.27 -13.09
CA LEU A 66 -12.54 -9.40 -13.20
C LEU A 66 -13.01 -10.83 -12.90
N SER A 67 -12.31 -11.84 -13.42
CA SER A 67 -12.64 -13.26 -13.18
C SER A 67 -12.63 -13.66 -11.69
N LYS A 68 -11.87 -12.95 -10.84
CA LYS A 68 -11.83 -13.19 -9.38
C LYS A 68 -12.91 -12.44 -8.60
N LEU A 69 -13.54 -11.42 -9.19
CA LEU A 69 -14.62 -10.65 -8.56
C LEU A 69 -16.01 -11.20 -8.89
N GLU A 70 -16.13 -11.97 -9.98
CA GLU A 70 -17.39 -12.57 -10.45
C GLU A 70 -17.71 -13.95 -9.83
N LYS A 71 -16.84 -14.47 -8.96
CA LYS A 71 -17.06 -15.72 -8.21
C LYS A 71 -17.44 -15.47 -6.76
#